data_AF-R6PMW0-F1
#
_entry.id   AF-R6PMW0-F1
#
_cell.length_a   1.000
_cell.length_b   1.000
_cell.length_c   1.000
_cell.angle_alpha   90.00
_cell.angle_beta   90.00
_cell.angle_gamma   90.00
#
_symmetry.space_group_name_H-M   'P 1'
#
loop_
_entity.id
_entity.type
_entity.pdbx_description
1 polymer ?
#
loop_
_entity_poly.entity_id
_entity_poly.type
_entity_poly.pdbx_seq_one_letter_code
_entity_poly.pdbx_strand_id
1 'polypeptide(L)'
;MPGRRSFIRIISYLVATAVCLAAAASDAAKARGDYGEALGRVRMSSLVSLCEYSSQLSAGLRALAVSPDGGTADPAAYVCSKALGARGGAASFSEDSAGNILYFLDGVYRFAEEFPDEPSEEKRAAAIRLSDYAGELYDHLSDVSAAVLNGDISLLEGGDAEFIEDKLDFSNGSEDEIFPLIAVSVSPVGSAEAAVSREAARAAASELFGVEAALWRGGETEELGGIEVYRFTYGSMLVDISTSGEVAAFTVAEPCKTAETGADSAAASAAKFLKERNFPEMEEISRCEREFRTELEFAPCVGGVLHLDSAVKVAVCRCCSELIRFDCSEYIKNYRETMAVDAKPRLARLLPSGFSLERQRLCVADIDGRARLCYFAECSFRNEKLRMYFDYFSLKALKSEPIS
;
A
#
# COMPACT_ATOMS: atom_id res chain seq x y z
N MET A 1 -72.00 7.77 4.65
CA MET A 1 -71.53 8.00 3.26
C MET A 1 -71.06 9.44 3.13
N PRO A 2 -69.84 9.73 2.68
CA PRO A 2 -69.40 11.11 2.48
C PRO A 2 -70.33 11.77 1.47
N GLY A 3 -70.83 12.97 1.77
CA GLY A 3 -71.69 13.70 0.85
C GLY A 3 -71.01 13.92 -0.50
N ARG A 4 -71.78 13.85 -1.59
CA ARG A 4 -71.31 13.92 -2.99
C ARG A 4 -70.28 15.04 -3.26
N ARG A 5 -70.40 16.17 -2.55
CA ARG A 5 -69.47 17.31 -2.63
C ARG A 5 -68.10 17.04 -1.99
N SER A 6 -68.04 16.30 -0.88
CA SER A 6 -66.78 15.92 -0.23
C SER A 6 -66.01 14.89 -1.05
N PHE A 7 -66.73 13.98 -1.71
CA PHE A 7 -66.13 12.99 -2.61
C PHE A 7 -65.49 13.64 -3.85
N ILE A 8 -66.19 14.60 -4.47
CA ILE A 8 -65.66 15.38 -5.60
C ILE A 8 -64.39 16.14 -5.19
N ARG A 9 -64.39 16.79 -4.02
CA ARG A 9 -63.20 17.50 -3.51
C ARG A 9 -62.00 16.57 -3.32
N ILE A 10 -62.20 15.40 -2.72
CA ILE A 10 -61.13 14.42 -2.50
C ILE A 10 -60.54 13.95 -3.84
N ILE A 11 -61.38 13.66 -4.84
CA ILE A 11 -60.92 13.28 -6.17
C ILE A 11 -60.17 14.43 -6.84
N SER A 12 -60.67 15.67 -6.76
CA SER A 12 -59.99 16.83 -7.31
C SER A 12 -58.61 17.07 -6.67
N TYR A 13 -58.48 16.88 -5.36
CA TYR A 13 -57.18 16.97 -4.67
C TYR A 13 -56.23 15.84 -5.08
N LEU A 14 -56.72 14.62 -5.22
CA LEU A 14 -55.90 13.48 -5.67
C LEU A 14 -55.39 13.67 -7.10
N VAL A 15 -56.26 14.13 -8.01
CA VAL A 15 -55.89 14.42 -9.40
C VAL A 15 -54.88 15.58 -9.45
N ALA A 16 -55.11 16.66 -8.71
CA ALA A 16 -54.17 17.78 -8.65
C ALA A 16 -52.79 17.35 -8.10
N THR A 17 -52.78 16.53 -7.06
CA THR A 17 -51.53 16.00 -6.46
C THR A 17 -50.79 15.09 -7.43
N ALA A 18 -51.50 14.21 -8.14
CA ALA A 18 -50.91 13.34 -9.15
C ALA A 18 -50.29 14.13 -10.32
N VAL A 19 -50.95 15.20 -10.77
CA VAL A 19 -50.42 16.10 -11.81
C VAL A 19 -49.16 16.83 -11.33
N CYS A 20 -49.15 17.33 -10.09
CA CYS A 20 -47.96 17.97 -9.52
C CYS A 20 -46.77 17.00 -9.37
N LEU A 21 -47.02 15.76 -8.95
CA LEU A 21 -45.98 14.73 -8.83
C LEU A 21 -45.45 14.32 -10.20
N ALA A 22 -46.31 14.19 -11.22
CA ALA A 22 -45.90 13.88 -12.58
C ALA A 22 -45.06 15.00 -13.21
N ALA A 23 -45.44 16.26 -12.99
CA ALA A 23 -44.67 17.42 -13.43
C ALA A 23 -43.29 17.48 -12.75
N ALA A 24 -43.23 17.30 -11.42
CA ALA A 24 -41.98 17.26 -10.68
C ALA A 24 -41.08 16.08 -11.11
N ALA A 25 -41.66 14.91 -11.39
CA ALA A 25 -40.93 13.76 -11.92
C ALA A 25 -40.39 14.03 -13.34
N SER A 26 -41.17 14.71 -14.19
CA SER A 26 -40.77 15.12 -15.54
C SER A 26 -39.63 16.14 -15.50
N ASP A 27 -39.72 17.16 -14.64
CA ASP A 27 -38.65 18.15 -14.46
C ASP A 27 -37.38 17.52 -13.90
N ALA A 28 -37.51 16.60 -12.94
CA ALA A 28 -36.39 15.84 -12.41
C ALA A 28 -35.77 14.87 -13.43
N ALA A 29 -36.57 14.32 -14.36
CA ALA A 29 -36.09 13.48 -15.45
C ALA A 29 -35.35 14.31 -16.50
N LYS A 30 -35.86 15.50 -16.84
CA LYS A 30 -35.19 16.44 -17.75
C LYS A 30 -33.88 16.95 -17.15
N ALA A 31 -33.88 17.36 -15.88
CA ALA A 31 -32.67 17.77 -15.18
C ALA A 31 -31.61 16.65 -15.12
N ARG A 32 -32.04 15.40 -14.96
CA ARG A 32 -31.16 14.22 -15.06
C ARG A 32 -30.60 14.02 -16.48
N GLY A 33 -31.42 14.22 -17.51
CA GLY A 33 -30.97 14.15 -18.90
C GLY A 33 -29.93 15.23 -19.24
N ASP A 34 -30.22 16.49 -18.90
CA ASP A 34 -29.33 17.64 -19.12
C ASP A 34 -27.99 17.47 -18.34
N TYR A 35 -28.06 16.95 -17.11
CA TYR A 35 -26.88 16.61 -16.31
C TYR A 35 -26.06 15.47 -16.93
N GLY A 36 -26.71 14.40 -17.40
CA GLY A 36 -26.06 13.30 -18.09
C GLY A 36 -25.32 13.76 -19.34
N GLU A 37 -25.95 14.58 -20.19
CA GLU A 37 -25.32 15.10 -21.41
C GLU A 37 -24.11 16.01 -21.09
N ALA A 38 -24.21 16.85 -20.06
CA ALA A 38 -23.10 17.67 -19.59
C ALA A 38 -21.92 16.82 -19.06
N LEU A 39 -22.22 15.79 -18.26
CA LEU A 39 -21.23 14.85 -17.73
C LEU A 39 -20.55 14.06 -18.86
N GLY A 40 -21.32 13.60 -19.85
CA GLY A 40 -20.79 12.90 -21.02
C GLY A 40 -19.80 13.75 -21.82
N ARG A 41 -20.08 15.05 -22.01
CA ARG A 41 -19.13 15.99 -22.66
C ARG A 41 -17.84 16.16 -21.85
N VAL A 42 -17.94 16.31 -20.52
CA VAL A 42 -16.77 16.43 -19.64
C VAL A 42 -15.92 15.17 -19.67
N ARG A 43 -16.55 13.99 -19.61
CA ARG A 43 -15.85 12.69 -19.69
C ARG A 43 -15.18 12.49 -21.04
N MET A 44 -15.83 12.84 -22.13
CA MET A 44 -15.22 12.76 -23.46
C MET A 44 -14.02 13.69 -23.61
N SER A 45 -14.12 14.94 -23.13
CA SER A 45 -12.99 15.86 -23.09
C SER A 45 -11.85 15.31 -22.25
N SER A 46 -12.17 14.68 -21.12
CA SER A 46 -11.19 14.11 -20.20
C SER A 46 -10.51 12.87 -20.78
N LEU A 47 -11.24 12.04 -21.52
CA LEU A 47 -10.71 10.90 -22.26
C LEU A 47 -9.67 11.35 -23.29
N VAL A 48 -10.02 12.36 -24.10
CA VAL A 48 -9.12 12.91 -25.13
C VAL A 48 -7.86 13.50 -24.49
N SER A 49 -8.00 14.27 -23.41
CA SER A 49 -6.84 14.79 -22.68
C SER A 49 -5.98 13.67 -22.10
N LEU A 50 -6.59 12.62 -21.55
CA LEU A 50 -5.86 11.48 -21.01
C LEU A 50 -5.09 10.73 -22.11
N CYS A 51 -5.68 10.51 -23.30
CA CYS A 51 -4.97 9.97 -24.46
C CYS A 51 -3.75 10.84 -24.81
N GLU A 52 -3.95 12.15 -24.92
CA GLU A 52 -2.88 13.07 -25.28
C GLU A 52 -1.72 13.04 -24.28
N TYR A 53 -2.03 13.06 -22.98
CA TYR A 53 -1.02 13.00 -21.94
C TYR A 53 -0.30 11.65 -21.90
N SER A 54 -0.99 10.51 -22.10
CA SER A 54 -0.36 9.18 -22.17
C SER A 54 0.64 9.09 -23.33
N SER A 55 0.29 9.62 -24.50
CA SER A 55 1.22 9.73 -25.64
C SER A 55 2.44 10.59 -25.31
N GLN A 56 2.22 11.74 -24.67
CA GLN A 56 3.29 12.65 -24.26
C GLN A 56 4.20 12.06 -23.17
N LEU A 57 3.62 11.27 -22.25
CA LEU A 57 4.36 10.53 -21.22
C LEU A 57 5.26 9.46 -21.85
N SER A 58 4.74 8.68 -22.81
CA SER A 58 5.54 7.70 -23.54
C SER A 58 6.76 8.34 -24.20
N ALA A 59 6.57 9.48 -24.90
CA ALA A 59 7.66 10.22 -25.51
C ALA A 59 8.65 10.81 -24.48
N GLY A 60 8.15 11.39 -23.39
CA GLY A 60 8.96 12.00 -22.34
C GLY A 60 9.83 10.99 -21.59
N LEU A 61 9.28 9.82 -21.26
CA LEU A 61 9.99 8.74 -20.58
C LEU A 61 11.10 8.12 -21.46
N ARG A 62 10.87 8.00 -22.78
CA ARG A 62 11.92 7.64 -23.74
C ARG A 62 13.04 8.67 -23.78
N ALA A 63 12.70 9.96 -23.78
CA ALA A 63 13.70 11.03 -23.75
C ALA A 63 14.52 11.00 -22.45
N LEU A 64 13.87 10.71 -21.31
CA LEU A 64 14.51 10.58 -20.01
C LEU A 64 15.54 9.44 -19.96
N ALA A 65 15.27 8.32 -20.64
CA ALA A 65 16.17 7.16 -20.69
C ALA A 65 17.47 7.37 -21.48
N VAL A 66 17.47 8.22 -22.51
CA VAL A 66 18.56 8.33 -23.50
C VAL A 66 19.61 9.40 -23.12
N SER A 67 19.41 10.14 -22.03
CA SER A 67 20.16 11.35 -21.62
C SER A 67 19.98 12.58 -22.55
N PRO A 68 19.92 13.80 -21.97
CA PRO A 68 19.57 15.02 -22.68
C PRO A 68 20.80 15.76 -23.22
N ASP A 69 21.67 15.11 -23.99
CA ASP A 69 22.75 15.83 -24.68
C ASP A 69 22.20 16.55 -25.92
N GLY A 70 21.43 17.62 -25.72
CA GLY A 70 21.11 18.57 -26.80
C GLY A 70 19.77 19.32 -26.77
N GLY A 71 18.96 19.23 -25.71
CA GLY A 71 17.66 19.90 -25.62
C GLY A 71 17.58 20.95 -24.50
N THR A 72 16.93 22.09 -24.76
CA THR A 72 16.77 23.20 -23.80
C THR A 72 15.69 22.99 -22.72
N ALA A 73 15.04 21.82 -22.67
CA ALA A 73 13.99 21.50 -21.71
C ALA A 73 14.36 20.26 -20.89
N ASP A 74 14.23 20.36 -19.57
CA ASP A 74 14.42 19.28 -18.62
C ASP A 74 13.39 18.15 -18.85
N PRO A 75 13.80 16.95 -19.30
CA PRO A 75 12.89 15.84 -19.56
C PRO A 75 12.17 15.33 -18.30
N ALA A 76 12.78 15.42 -17.12
CA ALA A 76 12.17 15.00 -15.87
C ALA A 76 11.00 15.92 -15.50
N ALA A 77 11.25 17.23 -15.49
CA ALA A 77 10.20 18.24 -15.27
C ALA A 77 9.06 18.13 -16.31
N TYR A 78 9.39 17.80 -17.56
CA TYR A 78 8.38 17.54 -18.59
C TYR A 78 7.50 16.35 -18.23
N VAL A 79 8.08 15.19 -17.88
CA VAL A 79 7.32 13.98 -17.49
C VAL A 79 6.46 14.26 -16.26
N CYS A 80 6.97 14.94 -15.23
CA CYS A 80 6.21 15.34 -14.05
C CYS A 80 4.98 16.19 -14.41
N SER A 81 5.16 17.18 -15.28
CA SER A 81 4.06 18.04 -15.75
C SER A 81 2.98 17.25 -16.48
N LYS A 82 3.38 16.29 -17.34
CA LYS A 82 2.44 15.47 -18.10
C LYS A 82 1.70 14.45 -17.24
N ALA A 83 2.37 13.88 -16.24
CA ALA A 83 1.73 12.99 -15.27
C ALA A 83 0.65 13.73 -14.47
N LEU A 84 0.93 14.95 -14.00
CA LEU A 84 -0.07 15.80 -13.33
C LEU A 84 -1.25 16.16 -14.24
N GLY A 85 -0.99 16.49 -15.51
CA GLY A 85 -2.03 16.75 -16.50
C GLY A 85 -2.94 15.53 -16.73
N ALA A 86 -2.34 14.34 -16.87
CA ALA A 86 -3.04 13.08 -17.05
C ALA A 86 -3.96 12.76 -15.86
N ARG A 87 -3.51 13.03 -14.63
CA ARG A 87 -4.31 12.82 -13.41
C ARG A 87 -5.61 13.62 -13.44
N GLY A 88 -5.56 14.87 -13.92
CA GLY A 88 -6.75 15.70 -14.07
C GLY A 88 -7.78 15.10 -15.04
N GLY A 89 -7.32 14.42 -16.10
CA GLY A 89 -8.19 13.69 -17.03
C GLY A 89 -8.76 12.40 -16.44
N ALA A 90 -7.92 11.61 -15.76
CA ALA A 90 -8.35 10.36 -15.12
C ALA A 90 -9.34 10.58 -13.95
N ALA A 91 -9.21 11.70 -13.22
CA ALA A 91 -10.09 12.04 -12.10
C ALA A 91 -11.56 12.33 -12.51
N SER A 92 -11.82 12.57 -13.80
CA SER A 92 -13.19 12.74 -14.33
C SER A 92 -13.97 11.43 -14.47
N PHE A 93 -13.31 10.29 -14.30
CA PHE A 93 -13.90 8.95 -14.28
C PHE A 93 -14.09 8.46 -12.85
N SER A 94 -14.96 7.47 -12.64
CA SER A 94 -15.13 6.83 -11.35
C SER A 94 -13.82 6.22 -10.87
N GLU A 95 -13.57 6.26 -9.55
CA GLU A 95 -12.40 5.64 -8.93
C GLU A 95 -12.30 4.14 -9.23
N ASP A 96 -13.44 3.46 -9.38
CA ASP A 96 -13.54 2.04 -9.75
C ASP A 96 -13.03 1.79 -11.18
N SER A 97 -13.10 2.79 -12.07
CA SER A 97 -12.75 2.66 -13.49
C SER A 97 -11.37 3.26 -13.83
N ALA A 98 -10.83 4.16 -13.00
CA ALA A 98 -9.57 4.87 -13.27
C ALA A 98 -8.47 4.64 -12.21
N GLY A 99 -8.71 3.79 -11.21
CA GLY A 99 -7.76 3.56 -10.11
C GLY A 99 -6.37 3.10 -10.56
N ASN A 100 -6.28 2.15 -11.50
CA ASN A 100 -5.01 1.64 -12.03
C ASN A 100 -4.25 2.70 -12.85
N ILE A 101 -5.00 3.49 -13.63
CA ILE A 101 -4.44 4.59 -14.41
C ILE A 101 -3.87 5.67 -13.48
N LEU A 102 -4.62 6.07 -12.45
CA LEU A 102 -4.15 7.04 -11.45
C LEU A 102 -2.90 6.54 -10.72
N TYR A 103 -2.83 5.26 -10.37
CA TYR A 103 -1.66 4.64 -9.75
C TYR A 103 -0.43 4.68 -10.66
N PHE A 104 -0.59 4.29 -11.93
CA PHE A 104 0.47 4.37 -12.93
C PHE A 104 1.00 5.80 -13.08
N LEU A 105 0.10 6.79 -13.18
CA LEU A 105 0.45 8.19 -13.33
C LEU A 105 1.19 8.74 -12.10
N ASP A 106 0.77 8.35 -10.89
CA ASP A 106 1.46 8.73 -9.65
C ASP A 106 2.85 8.08 -9.54
N GLY A 107 2.99 6.83 -9.98
CA GLY A 107 4.29 6.15 -10.08
C GLY A 107 5.25 6.85 -11.06
N VAL A 108 4.75 7.20 -12.26
CA VAL A 108 5.52 7.91 -13.28
C VAL A 108 5.96 9.30 -12.81
N TYR A 109 5.10 10.02 -12.09
CA TYR A 109 5.44 11.33 -11.51
C TYR A 109 6.65 11.22 -10.56
N ARG A 110 6.59 10.29 -9.59
CA ARG A 110 7.68 10.12 -8.60
C ARG A 110 8.96 9.60 -9.24
N PHE A 111 8.85 8.66 -10.17
CA PHE A 111 9.99 8.15 -10.91
C PHE A 111 10.75 9.27 -11.62
N ALA A 112 10.03 10.22 -12.23
CA ALA A 112 10.63 11.37 -12.89
C ALA A 112 11.18 12.40 -11.89
N GLU A 113 10.52 12.62 -10.75
CA GLU A 113 10.99 13.53 -9.69
C GLU A 113 12.32 13.07 -9.07
N GLU A 114 12.52 11.76 -8.92
CA GLU A 114 13.73 11.14 -8.35
C GLU A 114 14.72 10.66 -9.42
N PHE A 115 14.54 11.10 -10.67
CA PHE A 115 15.41 10.70 -11.77
C PHE A 115 16.73 11.47 -11.69
N PRO A 116 17.88 10.80 -11.49
CA PRO A 116 19.15 11.48 -11.31
C PRO A 116 19.69 12.01 -12.64
N ASP A 117 20.52 13.05 -12.58
CA ASP A 117 21.22 13.60 -13.76
C ASP A 117 22.08 12.55 -14.47
N GLU A 118 22.69 11.64 -13.69
CA GLU A 118 23.47 10.49 -14.16
C GLU A 118 22.78 9.17 -13.77
N PRO A 119 21.80 8.68 -14.56
CA PRO A 119 21.05 7.48 -14.25
C PRO A 119 21.83 6.20 -14.58
N SER A 120 21.72 5.21 -13.69
CA SER A 120 22.21 3.84 -13.92
C SER A 120 21.52 3.18 -15.11
N GLU A 121 22.13 2.15 -15.69
CA GLU A 121 21.50 1.36 -16.76
C GLU A 121 20.14 0.78 -16.35
N GLU A 122 20.00 0.40 -15.07
CA GLU A 122 18.73 -0.07 -14.50
C GLU A 122 17.66 1.03 -14.49
N LYS A 123 18.00 2.27 -14.08
CA LYS A 123 17.06 3.41 -14.12
C LYS A 123 16.70 3.79 -15.56
N ARG A 124 17.64 3.69 -16.52
CA ARG A 124 17.34 3.91 -17.94
C ARG A 124 16.41 2.84 -18.51
N ALA A 125 16.67 1.57 -18.21
CA ALA A 125 15.79 0.47 -18.60
C ALA A 125 14.40 0.61 -17.97
N ALA A 126 14.33 1.15 -16.75
CA ALA A 126 13.08 1.42 -16.08
C ALA A 126 12.25 2.49 -16.78
N ALA A 127 12.88 3.60 -17.18
CA ALA A 127 12.24 4.65 -17.95
C ALA A 127 11.69 4.15 -19.31
N ILE A 128 12.42 3.24 -19.99
CA ILE A 128 11.96 2.63 -21.25
C ILE A 128 10.71 1.78 -21.01
N ARG A 129 10.70 0.91 -19.98
CA ARG A 129 9.53 0.09 -19.68
C ARG A 129 8.31 0.95 -19.34
N LEU A 130 8.46 1.98 -18.51
CA LEU A 130 7.37 2.92 -18.21
C LEU A 130 6.88 3.65 -19.47
N SER A 131 7.75 3.95 -20.43
CA SER A 131 7.37 4.55 -21.72
C SER A 131 6.51 3.60 -22.56
N ASP A 132 6.86 2.31 -22.59
CA ASP A 132 6.09 1.30 -23.33
C ASP A 132 4.70 1.13 -22.69
N TYR A 133 4.63 1.10 -21.36
CA TYR A 133 3.36 1.11 -20.62
C TYR A 133 2.49 2.34 -20.91
N ALA A 134 3.07 3.54 -20.96
CA ALA A 134 2.34 4.75 -21.34
C ALA A 134 1.82 4.67 -22.78
N GLY A 135 2.54 3.97 -23.67
CA GLY A 135 2.13 3.71 -25.05
C GLY A 135 0.94 2.75 -25.14
N GLU A 136 0.98 1.64 -24.41
CA GLU A 136 -0.14 0.69 -24.32
C GLU A 136 -1.39 1.36 -23.73
N LEU A 137 -1.21 2.20 -22.71
CA LEU A 137 -2.31 2.97 -22.14
C LEU A 137 -2.92 3.92 -23.18
N TYR A 138 -2.09 4.58 -23.99
CA TYR A 138 -2.57 5.41 -25.10
C TYR A 138 -3.39 4.60 -26.11
N ASP A 139 -2.90 3.43 -26.52
CA ASP A 139 -3.60 2.57 -27.48
C ASP A 139 -4.97 2.13 -26.95
N HIS A 140 -5.04 1.70 -25.68
CA HIS A 140 -6.30 1.34 -25.04
C HIS A 140 -7.28 2.51 -24.91
N LEU A 141 -6.80 3.68 -24.50
CA LEU A 141 -7.65 4.87 -24.40
C LEU A 141 -8.11 5.35 -25.78
N SER A 142 -7.29 5.19 -26.81
CA SER A 142 -7.64 5.49 -28.20
C SER A 142 -8.74 4.55 -28.70
N ASP A 143 -8.68 3.26 -28.39
CA ASP A 143 -9.73 2.30 -28.72
C ASP A 143 -11.06 2.63 -28.02
N VAL A 144 -11.01 2.97 -26.72
CA VAL A 144 -12.19 3.42 -25.97
C VAL A 144 -12.76 4.71 -26.57
N SER A 145 -11.90 5.66 -26.92
CA SER A 145 -12.30 6.93 -27.55
C SER A 145 -12.99 6.70 -28.89
N ALA A 146 -12.45 5.80 -29.73
CA ALA A 146 -13.05 5.42 -31.00
C ALA A 146 -14.42 4.75 -30.82
N ALA A 147 -14.54 3.82 -29.87
CA ALA A 147 -15.79 3.13 -29.57
C ALA A 147 -16.88 4.09 -29.04
N VAL A 148 -16.51 5.09 -28.21
CA VAL A 148 -17.43 6.14 -27.79
C VAL A 148 -17.88 7.02 -28.97
N LEU A 149 -16.95 7.41 -29.86
CA LEU A 149 -17.27 8.22 -31.04
C LEU A 149 -18.16 7.50 -32.05
N ASN A 150 -18.01 6.17 -32.18
CA ASN A 150 -18.84 5.33 -33.03
C ASN A 150 -20.24 5.06 -32.42
N GLY A 151 -20.44 5.40 -31.15
CA GLY A 151 -21.68 5.14 -30.42
C GLY A 151 -21.80 3.70 -29.89
N ASP A 152 -20.70 2.95 -29.88
CA ASP A 152 -20.64 1.57 -29.37
C ASP A 152 -20.62 1.54 -27.83
N ILE A 153 -20.19 2.64 -27.18
CA ILE A 153 -20.10 2.79 -25.72
C ILE A 153 -20.73 4.13 -25.30
N SER A 154 -21.52 4.13 -24.23
CA SER A 154 -22.10 5.35 -23.63
C SER A 154 -21.37 5.77 -22.36
N LEU A 155 -20.92 7.04 -22.30
CA LEU A 155 -20.28 7.65 -21.12
C LEU A 155 -21.28 8.21 -20.07
N LEU A 156 -22.59 7.98 -20.25
CA LEU A 156 -23.66 8.50 -19.38
C LEU A 156 -23.84 7.67 -18.09
N GLU A 157 -24.42 8.26 -17.03
CA GLU A 157 -24.76 7.53 -15.79
C GLU A 157 -25.68 6.34 -16.10
N GLY A 158 -25.24 5.13 -15.73
CA GLY A 158 -25.96 3.88 -15.99
C GLY A 158 -25.77 3.27 -17.39
N GLY A 159 -24.86 3.82 -18.21
CA GLY A 159 -24.34 3.15 -19.40
C GLY A 159 -23.41 1.98 -19.05
N ASP A 160 -22.72 1.41 -20.05
CA ASP A 160 -21.84 0.23 -19.96
C ASP A 160 -20.60 0.46 -19.06
N ALA A 161 -20.81 0.83 -17.81
CA ALA A 161 -19.78 1.07 -16.80
C ALA A 161 -18.90 -0.16 -16.61
N GLU A 162 -19.50 -1.36 -16.64
CA GLU A 162 -18.79 -2.64 -16.59
C GLU A 162 -17.90 -2.87 -17.83
N PHE A 163 -18.30 -2.39 -19.02
CA PHE A 163 -17.50 -2.51 -20.25
C PHE A 163 -16.38 -1.45 -20.31
N ILE A 164 -16.65 -0.23 -19.84
CA ILE A 164 -15.63 0.81 -19.67
C ILE A 164 -14.62 0.38 -18.60
N GLU A 165 -15.07 -0.23 -17.50
CA GLU A 165 -14.21 -0.81 -16.46
C GLU A 165 -13.37 -1.96 -17.00
N ASP A 166 -13.95 -2.90 -17.77
CA ASP A 166 -13.20 -4.01 -18.41
C ASP A 166 -12.18 -3.49 -19.46
N LYS A 167 -12.47 -2.39 -20.14
CA LYS A 167 -11.56 -1.77 -21.13
C LYS A 167 -10.53 -0.81 -20.52
N LEU A 168 -10.79 -0.26 -19.35
CA LEU A 168 -9.86 0.56 -18.55
C LEU A 168 -9.12 -0.27 -17.50
N ASP A 169 -9.45 -1.55 -17.34
CA ASP A 169 -8.69 -2.54 -16.57
C ASP A 169 -7.37 -2.81 -17.30
N PHE A 170 -6.43 -1.90 -17.07
CA PHE A 170 -5.05 -1.98 -17.52
C PHE A 170 -4.30 -3.04 -16.68
N SER A 171 -4.66 -4.32 -16.87
CA SER A 171 -4.06 -5.50 -16.22
C SER A 171 -3.43 -6.48 -17.22
N ASN A 172 -3.47 -6.17 -18.53
CA ASN A 172 -2.87 -7.01 -19.58
C ASN A 172 -1.35 -6.89 -19.67
N GLY A 173 -0.76 -5.84 -19.11
CA GLY A 173 0.64 -5.85 -18.70
C GLY A 173 0.70 -6.40 -17.29
N SER A 174 1.37 -7.53 -17.10
CA SER A 174 1.35 -8.23 -15.82
C SER A 174 1.73 -7.28 -14.69
N GLU A 175 0.98 -7.37 -13.58
CA GLU A 175 1.36 -6.80 -12.28
C GLU A 175 2.82 -7.14 -11.89
N ASP A 176 3.44 -8.13 -12.53
CA ASP A 176 4.84 -8.55 -12.40
C ASP A 176 5.87 -7.55 -12.96
N GLU A 177 5.51 -6.58 -13.80
CA GLU A 177 6.47 -5.66 -14.44
C GLU A 177 6.37 -4.19 -13.98
N ILE A 178 5.16 -3.68 -13.69
CA ILE A 178 4.94 -2.27 -13.28
C ILE A 178 5.32 -2.04 -11.81
N PHE A 179 5.08 -3.01 -10.92
CA PHE A 179 5.34 -2.88 -9.48
C PHE A 179 6.84 -2.82 -9.11
N PRO A 180 7.75 -3.62 -9.71
CA PRO A 180 9.18 -3.50 -9.46
C PRO A 180 9.78 -2.16 -9.93
N LEU A 181 9.20 -1.53 -10.95
CA LEU A 181 9.69 -0.26 -11.51
C LEU A 181 9.46 0.93 -10.57
N ILE A 182 8.36 0.92 -9.83
CA ILE A 182 8.05 1.90 -8.78
C ILE A 182 8.84 1.56 -7.49
N ALA A 183 9.06 0.27 -7.21
CA ALA A 183 9.89 -0.19 -6.07
C ALA A 183 11.39 0.10 -6.23
N VAL A 184 11.88 0.36 -7.45
CA VAL A 184 13.28 0.74 -7.74
C VAL A 184 13.58 2.21 -7.38
N SER A 185 12.58 3.02 -6.99
CA SER A 185 12.76 4.44 -6.68
C SER A 185 13.13 4.73 -5.22
N VAL A 186 12.83 3.83 -4.27
CA VAL A 186 13.13 4.05 -2.85
C VAL A 186 14.32 3.18 -2.47
N SER A 187 15.50 3.79 -2.42
CA SER A 187 16.67 3.15 -1.82
C SER A 187 16.27 2.50 -0.49
N PRO A 188 16.55 1.20 -0.28
CA PRO A 188 16.51 0.61 1.04
C PRO A 188 17.17 1.53 2.05
N VAL A 189 16.57 1.64 3.24
CA VAL A 189 17.35 1.97 4.43
C VAL A 189 18.42 0.88 4.50
N GLY A 190 19.61 1.19 4.00
CA GLY A 190 20.73 0.26 3.85
C GLY A 190 21.15 -0.16 2.44
N SER A 191 20.73 0.46 1.33
CA SER A 191 21.31 0.09 0.02
C SER A 191 22.63 0.81 -0.27
N ALA A 192 23.69 0.01 -0.30
CA ALA A 192 25.04 0.31 -0.80
C ALA A 192 25.95 1.17 0.10
N GLU A 193 25.81 1.09 1.42
CA GLU A 193 27.00 1.30 2.26
C GLU A 193 27.88 0.05 2.18
N ALA A 194 29.18 0.24 2.01
CA ALA A 194 30.13 -0.86 2.00
C ALA A 194 29.93 -1.72 3.25
N ALA A 195 29.84 -3.05 3.08
CA ALA A 195 29.65 -3.97 4.20
C ALA A 195 30.63 -3.63 5.33
N VAL A 196 30.10 -3.45 6.54
CA VAL A 196 30.94 -3.11 7.69
C VAL A 196 31.96 -4.22 7.93
N SER A 197 33.13 -3.87 8.45
CA SER A 197 34.10 -4.89 8.79
C SER A 197 33.57 -5.81 9.90
N ARG A 198 34.05 -7.06 9.94
CA ARG A 198 33.74 -8.00 11.02
C ARG A 198 34.12 -7.43 12.39
N GLU A 199 35.18 -6.63 12.45
CA GLU A 199 35.62 -5.95 13.67
C GLU A 199 34.62 -4.89 14.12
N ALA A 200 34.05 -4.11 13.19
CA ALA A 200 33.00 -3.13 13.50
C ALA A 200 31.72 -3.82 13.96
N ALA A 201 31.30 -4.90 13.29
CA ALA A 201 30.15 -5.70 13.70
C ALA A 201 30.36 -6.30 15.11
N ARG A 202 31.57 -6.79 15.41
CA ARG A 202 31.92 -7.30 16.74
C ARG A 202 31.89 -6.19 17.80
N ALA A 203 32.28 -4.96 17.46
CA ALA A 203 32.17 -3.81 18.35
C ALA A 203 30.70 -3.48 18.65
N ALA A 204 29.80 -3.54 17.66
CA ALA A 204 28.36 -3.33 17.88
C ALA A 204 27.75 -4.38 18.83
N ALA A 205 28.12 -5.66 18.70
CA ALA A 205 27.71 -6.71 19.64
C ALA A 205 28.25 -6.46 21.06
N SER A 206 29.48 -5.94 21.16
CA SER A 206 30.14 -5.61 22.42
C SER A 206 29.48 -4.43 23.12
N GLU A 207 29.12 -3.39 22.37
CA GLU A 207 28.40 -2.22 22.86
C GLU A 207 27.03 -2.62 23.43
N LEU A 208 26.31 -3.50 22.72
CA LEU A 208 24.99 -3.94 23.15
C LEU A 208 25.01 -4.69 24.49
N PHE A 209 25.92 -5.65 24.67
CA PHE A 209 25.93 -6.52 25.85
C PHE A 209 26.95 -6.13 26.92
N GLY A 210 27.76 -5.09 26.68
CA GLY A 210 28.84 -4.69 27.58
C GLY A 210 29.94 -5.76 27.73
N VAL A 211 30.11 -6.62 26.71
CA VAL A 211 31.10 -7.70 26.69
C VAL A 211 32.32 -7.25 25.89
N GLU A 212 33.53 -7.51 26.38
CA GLU A 212 34.75 -7.16 25.63
C GLU A 212 34.81 -7.85 24.25
N ALA A 213 35.17 -7.08 23.22
CA ALA A 213 35.24 -7.57 21.84
C ALA A 213 36.03 -8.88 21.68
N ALA A 214 37.13 -9.03 22.40
CA ALA A 214 38.00 -10.22 22.33
C ALA A 214 37.35 -11.51 22.85
N LEU A 215 36.24 -11.42 23.61
CA LEU A 215 35.56 -12.57 24.18
C LEU A 215 34.53 -13.21 23.22
N TRP A 216 34.08 -12.46 22.23
CA TRP A 216 33.17 -12.96 21.20
C TRP A 216 33.86 -13.96 20.27
N ARG A 217 33.23 -15.11 20.06
CA ARG A 217 33.66 -16.13 19.10
C ARG A 217 32.82 -16.05 17.82
N GLY A 218 33.39 -16.50 16.70
CA GLY A 218 32.73 -16.47 15.39
C GLY A 218 33.00 -15.17 14.60
N GLY A 219 32.00 -14.73 13.86
CA GLY A 219 32.08 -13.65 12.88
C GLY A 219 32.11 -14.12 11.42
N GLU A 220 31.71 -15.37 11.18
CA GLU A 220 31.46 -15.86 9.83
C GLU A 220 30.19 -15.21 9.27
N THR A 221 30.15 -15.07 7.95
CA THR A 221 28.96 -14.56 7.26
C THR A 221 27.95 -15.69 7.15
N GLU A 222 26.74 -15.44 7.65
CA GLU A 222 25.62 -16.37 7.62
C GLU A 222 24.38 -15.67 7.04
N GLU A 223 23.31 -16.44 6.80
CA GLU A 223 22.03 -15.92 6.34
C GLU A 223 20.99 -16.02 7.46
N LEU A 224 20.25 -14.93 7.69
CA LEU A 224 19.13 -14.86 8.63
C LEU A 224 17.93 -14.25 7.90
N GLY A 225 16.85 -15.00 7.69
CA GLY A 225 15.63 -14.44 7.08
C GLY A 225 15.80 -13.89 5.65
N GLY A 226 16.89 -14.27 4.95
CA GLY A 226 17.26 -13.73 3.64
C GLY A 226 18.06 -12.43 3.68
N ILE A 227 18.65 -12.07 4.83
CA ILE A 227 19.69 -11.03 4.94
C ILE A 227 21.03 -11.65 5.35
N GLU A 228 22.13 -11.07 4.88
CA GLU A 228 23.49 -11.46 5.28
C GLU A 228 23.84 -10.84 6.64
N VAL A 229 24.38 -11.67 7.54
CA VAL A 229 24.75 -11.27 8.90
C VAL A 229 26.12 -11.83 9.31
N TYR A 230 26.78 -11.18 10.26
CA TYR A 230 27.89 -11.73 11.02
C TYR A 230 27.38 -12.31 12.34
N ARG A 231 27.58 -13.61 12.55
CA ARG A 231 27.14 -14.31 13.76
C ARG A 231 28.24 -14.38 14.81
N PHE A 232 27.95 -13.89 16.01
CA PHE A 232 28.83 -13.94 17.17
C PHE A 232 28.21 -14.71 18.33
N THR A 233 29.06 -15.39 19.09
CA THR A 233 28.64 -16.14 20.29
C THR A 233 29.52 -15.83 21.50
N TYR A 234 28.89 -15.74 22.67
CA TYR A 234 29.57 -15.61 23.95
C TYR A 234 28.79 -16.37 25.03
N GLY A 235 29.36 -17.46 25.54
CA GLY A 235 28.66 -18.34 26.48
C GLY A 235 27.38 -18.90 25.85
N SER A 236 26.22 -18.51 26.39
CA SER A 236 24.89 -18.87 25.87
C SER A 236 24.23 -17.76 25.06
N MET A 237 24.93 -16.66 24.79
CA MET A 237 24.46 -15.55 23.95
C MET A 237 24.81 -15.81 22.49
N LEU A 238 23.86 -15.54 21.61
CA LEU A 238 24.03 -15.49 20.17
C LEU A 238 23.56 -14.12 19.68
N VAL A 239 24.35 -13.48 18.83
CA VAL A 239 24.06 -12.16 18.26
C VAL A 239 24.37 -12.19 16.77
N ASP A 240 23.41 -11.74 15.98
CA ASP A 240 23.54 -11.57 14.53
C ASP A 240 23.53 -10.06 14.21
N ILE A 241 24.59 -9.59 13.57
CA ILE A 241 24.75 -8.21 13.13
C ILE A 241 24.65 -8.18 11.61
N SER A 242 23.78 -7.37 11.03
CA SER A 242 23.69 -7.23 9.56
C SER A 242 25.01 -6.78 8.96
N THR A 243 25.23 -7.06 7.68
CA THR A 243 26.38 -6.51 6.96
C THR A 243 26.33 -4.97 6.83
N SER A 244 25.18 -4.33 7.11
CA SER A 244 25.05 -2.88 7.30
C SER A 244 25.49 -2.38 8.69
N GLY A 245 25.78 -3.28 9.63
CA GLY A 245 26.28 -2.95 10.98
C GLY A 245 25.22 -2.82 12.07
N GLU A 246 23.97 -3.12 11.76
CA GLU A 246 22.85 -3.05 12.70
C GLU A 246 22.65 -4.39 13.42
N VAL A 247 22.16 -4.36 14.66
CA VAL A 247 21.80 -5.59 15.38
C VAL A 247 20.54 -6.18 14.74
N ALA A 248 20.67 -7.27 13.99
CA ALA A 248 19.56 -7.93 13.31
C ALA A 248 18.79 -8.87 14.24
N ALA A 249 19.50 -9.65 15.07
CA ALA A 249 18.88 -10.52 16.05
C ALA A 249 19.81 -10.84 17.22
N PHE A 250 19.24 -11.24 18.35
CA PHE A 250 19.98 -11.93 19.39
C PHE A 250 19.10 -12.88 20.18
N THR A 251 19.74 -13.85 20.83
CA THR A 251 19.14 -14.72 21.83
C THR A 251 20.09 -14.86 23.02
N VAL A 252 19.54 -14.70 24.21
CA VAL A 252 20.22 -14.91 25.49
C VAL A 252 19.48 -16.02 26.24
N ALA A 253 20.22 -16.88 26.96
CA ALA A 253 19.59 -17.87 27.82
C ALA A 253 18.65 -17.20 28.83
N GLU A 254 17.50 -17.83 29.09
CA GLU A 254 16.54 -17.34 30.07
C GLU A 254 17.21 -17.16 31.44
N PRO A 255 17.25 -15.94 31.99
CA PRO A 255 17.99 -15.66 33.22
C PRO A 255 17.27 -16.22 34.45
N CYS A 256 15.95 -16.39 34.38
CA CYS A 256 15.17 -17.01 35.46
C CYS A 256 14.18 -18.05 34.93
N LYS A 257 13.86 -19.00 35.81
CA LYS A 257 12.78 -20.00 35.62
C LYS A 257 11.63 -19.76 36.60
N THR A 258 11.34 -18.49 36.86
CA THR A 258 10.28 -18.03 37.75
C THR A 258 9.45 -16.96 37.04
N ALA A 259 8.15 -16.89 37.35
CA ALA A 259 7.23 -15.91 36.78
C ALA A 259 6.71 -15.01 37.90
N GLU A 260 7.15 -13.74 37.92
CA GLU A 260 6.84 -12.80 39.01
C GLU A 260 6.18 -11.50 38.52
N THR A 261 6.39 -11.12 37.27
CA THR A 261 5.83 -9.91 36.64
C THR A 261 4.66 -10.23 35.69
N GLY A 262 3.72 -9.28 35.61
CA GLY A 262 2.61 -9.31 34.66
C GLY A 262 3.03 -8.88 33.24
N ALA A 263 2.28 -9.31 32.22
CA ALA A 263 2.61 -9.10 30.81
C ALA A 263 2.74 -7.62 30.37
N ASP A 264 2.08 -6.68 31.07
CA ASP A 264 2.17 -5.26 30.73
C ASP A 264 3.57 -4.67 31.04
N SER A 265 4.28 -5.23 32.04
CA SER A 265 5.68 -4.87 32.31
C SER A 265 6.62 -5.31 31.17
N ALA A 266 6.33 -6.48 30.58
CA ALA A 266 7.09 -7.00 29.46
C ALA A 266 6.89 -6.15 28.20
N ALA A 267 5.64 -5.78 27.87
CA ALA A 267 5.34 -4.91 26.75
C ALA A 267 6.00 -3.53 26.88
N ALA A 268 5.96 -2.93 28.09
CA ALA A 268 6.62 -1.66 28.36
C ALA A 268 8.15 -1.72 28.17
N SER A 269 8.77 -2.82 28.59
CA SER A 269 10.22 -3.03 28.45
C SER A 269 10.63 -3.21 26.99
N ALA A 270 9.85 -3.98 26.22
CA ALA A 270 10.06 -4.12 24.78
C ALA A 270 9.88 -2.79 24.03
N ALA A 271 8.80 -2.04 24.31
CA ALA A 271 8.55 -0.75 23.67
C ALA A 271 9.64 0.28 23.99
N LYS A 272 10.12 0.32 25.24
CA LYS A 272 11.24 1.18 25.64
C LYS A 272 12.50 0.85 24.83
N PHE A 273 12.82 -0.43 24.71
CA PHE A 273 13.98 -0.90 23.98
C PHE A 273 13.94 -0.55 22.49
N LEU A 274 12.78 -0.73 21.83
CA LEU A 274 12.60 -0.34 20.43
C LEU A 274 12.78 1.17 20.24
N LYS A 275 12.24 1.98 21.16
CA LYS A 275 12.39 3.44 21.13
C LYS A 275 13.84 3.90 21.31
N GLU A 276 14.60 3.27 22.21
CA GLU A 276 16.03 3.58 22.43
C GLU A 276 16.90 3.27 21.21
N ARG A 277 16.42 2.41 20.30
CA ARG A 277 17.07 2.09 19.03
C ARG A 277 16.52 2.84 17.82
N ASN A 278 15.73 3.89 18.05
CA ASN A 278 15.17 4.73 16.99
C ASN A 278 14.28 3.99 15.99
N PHE A 279 13.62 2.89 16.39
CA PHE A 279 12.50 2.38 15.60
C PHE A 279 11.41 3.47 15.49
N PRO A 280 10.67 3.53 14.37
CA PRO A 280 9.55 4.45 14.21
C PRO A 280 8.43 4.14 15.24
N GLU A 281 7.29 4.80 15.12
CA GLU A 281 6.13 4.39 15.91
C GLU A 281 5.81 2.91 15.65
N MET A 282 5.80 2.09 16.70
CA MET A 282 5.57 0.65 16.63
C MET A 282 4.25 0.31 17.31
N GLU A 283 3.41 -0.49 16.66
CA GLU A 283 2.18 -1.03 17.23
C GLU A 283 2.37 -2.52 17.57
N GLU A 284 1.91 -2.94 18.75
CA GLU A 284 1.88 -4.36 19.13
C GLU A 284 0.81 -5.09 18.32
N ILE A 285 1.21 -6.08 17.52
CA ILE A 285 0.32 -6.84 16.64
C ILE A 285 0.01 -8.25 17.15
N SER A 286 0.84 -8.77 18.06
CA SER A 286 0.66 -10.09 18.67
C SER A 286 1.33 -10.17 20.04
N ARG A 287 0.72 -10.96 20.94
CA ARG A 287 1.21 -11.24 22.29
C ARG A 287 0.89 -12.68 22.67
N CYS A 288 1.91 -13.43 23.09
CA CYS A 288 1.77 -14.78 23.61
C CYS A 288 2.47 -14.91 24.97
N GLU A 289 1.70 -15.25 26.01
CA GLU A 289 2.28 -15.56 27.32
C GLU A 289 2.73 -17.02 27.38
N ARG A 290 4.00 -17.22 27.72
CA ARG A 290 4.57 -18.51 28.10
C ARG A 290 4.82 -18.55 29.60
N GLU A 291 5.21 -19.71 30.10
CA GLU A 291 5.43 -19.94 31.54
C GLU A 291 6.45 -18.94 32.12
N PHE A 292 7.58 -18.68 31.44
CA PHE A 292 8.66 -17.82 31.96
C PHE A 292 8.96 -16.58 31.12
N ARG A 293 8.26 -16.40 29.99
CA ARG A 293 8.49 -15.29 29.06
C ARG A 293 7.20 -14.81 28.42
N THR A 294 7.23 -13.58 27.93
CA THR A 294 6.20 -13.03 27.05
C THR A 294 6.81 -12.81 25.68
N GLU A 295 6.23 -13.44 24.66
CA GLU A 295 6.58 -13.27 23.26
C GLU A 295 5.68 -12.18 22.68
N LEU A 296 6.28 -11.16 22.08
CA LEU A 296 5.63 -9.96 21.55
C LEU A 296 6.08 -9.76 20.10
N GLU A 297 5.17 -9.27 19.29
CA GLU A 297 5.46 -8.88 17.92
C GLU A 297 4.94 -7.46 17.68
N PHE A 298 5.79 -6.64 17.08
CA PHE A 298 5.52 -5.25 16.80
C PHE A 298 5.67 -4.98 15.32
N ALA A 299 4.81 -4.15 14.73
CA ALA A 299 4.95 -3.67 13.36
C ALA A 299 5.08 -2.14 13.35
N PRO A 300 5.90 -1.57 12.45
CA PRO A 300 5.93 -0.14 12.22
C PRO A 300 4.54 0.39 11.82
N CYS A 301 4.15 1.52 12.39
CA CYS A 301 2.90 2.22 12.10
C CYS A 301 3.23 3.67 11.72
N VAL A 302 3.39 3.93 10.42
CA VAL A 302 3.78 5.25 9.92
C VAL A 302 2.69 5.78 9.00
N GLY A 303 2.27 7.03 9.20
CA GLY A 303 1.19 7.63 8.41
C GLY A 303 -0.14 6.89 8.51
N GLY A 304 -0.37 6.11 9.58
CA GLY A 304 -1.57 5.28 9.77
C GLY A 304 -1.57 3.94 9.03
N VAL A 305 -0.44 3.55 8.42
CA VAL A 305 -0.23 2.27 7.75
C VAL A 305 0.58 1.34 8.62
N LEU A 306 0.09 0.12 8.84
CA LEU A 306 0.76 -0.92 9.63
C LEU A 306 1.62 -1.83 8.74
N HIS A 307 2.92 -1.92 8.96
CA HIS A 307 3.85 -2.71 8.15
C HIS A 307 4.04 -4.12 8.72
N LEU A 308 3.06 -4.99 8.47
CA LEU A 308 3.05 -6.37 8.97
C LEU A 308 4.16 -7.23 8.34
N ASP A 309 4.60 -6.91 7.12
CA ASP A 309 5.74 -7.57 6.46
C ASP A 309 7.10 -7.20 7.08
N SER A 310 7.13 -6.20 7.94
CA SER A 310 8.33 -5.62 8.54
C SER A 310 8.33 -5.77 10.06
N ALA A 311 7.72 -6.85 10.54
CA ALA A 311 7.52 -7.09 11.96
C ALA A 311 8.84 -7.31 12.71
N VAL A 312 8.83 -6.95 13.99
CA VAL A 312 9.92 -7.13 14.94
C VAL A 312 9.43 -8.00 16.08
N LYS A 313 10.16 -9.10 16.31
CA LYS A 313 9.82 -10.11 17.32
C LYS A 313 10.70 -9.93 18.54
N VAL A 314 10.07 -9.87 19.72
CA VAL A 314 10.74 -9.68 21.00
C VAL A 314 10.25 -10.73 21.98
N ALA A 315 11.16 -11.29 22.80
CA ALA A 315 10.76 -12.06 23.97
C ALA A 315 11.38 -11.45 25.22
N VAL A 316 10.55 -11.30 26.26
CA VAL A 316 10.93 -10.68 27.53
C VAL A 316 10.72 -11.67 28.66
N CYS A 317 11.69 -11.77 29.56
CA CYS A 317 11.62 -12.65 30.71
C CYS A 317 10.63 -12.10 31.76
N ARG A 318 9.74 -12.96 32.28
CA ARG A 318 8.69 -12.57 33.23
C ARG A 318 9.17 -12.40 34.68
N CYS A 319 10.41 -12.71 35.02
CA CYS A 319 10.94 -12.42 36.36
C CYS A 319 11.53 -11.01 36.46
N CYS A 320 12.36 -10.64 35.49
CA CYS A 320 13.25 -9.49 35.55
C CYS A 320 12.93 -8.43 34.49
N SER A 321 11.97 -8.71 33.60
CA SER A 321 11.61 -7.85 32.46
C SER A 321 12.77 -7.57 31.49
N GLU A 322 13.81 -8.41 31.48
CA GLU A 322 14.91 -8.31 30.52
C GLU A 322 14.54 -8.94 29.18
N LEU A 323 15.04 -8.35 28.09
CA LEU A 323 14.90 -8.92 26.75
C LEU A 323 15.84 -10.13 26.61
N ILE A 324 15.25 -11.28 26.30
CA ILE A 324 15.96 -12.54 26.09
C ILE A 324 16.04 -12.92 24.60
N ARG A 325 15.16 -12.34 23.77
CA ARG A 325 15.20 -12.51 22.32
C ARG A 325 14.77 -11.24 21.62
N PHE A 326 15.41 -10.97 20.50
CA PHE A 326 15.08 -9.89 19.58
C PHE A 326 15.38 -10.37 18.15
N ASP A 327 14.50 -10.04 17.21
CA ASP A 327 14.68 -10.33 15.79
C ASP A 327 13.95 -9.25 14.99
N CYS A 328 14.71 -8.46 14.24
CA CYS A 328 14.21 -7.44 13.31
C CYS A 328 14.70 -7.71 11.88
N SER A 329 15.02 -8.96 11.53
CA SER A 329 15.48 -9.32 10.19
C SER A 329 14.46 -8.97 9.10
N GLU A 330 13.17 -9.21 9.35
CA GLU A 330 12.07 -8.81 8.47
C GLU A 330 12.00 -7.29 8.29
N TYR A 331 12.16 -6.52 9.37
CA TYR A 331 12.24 -5.06 9.30
C TYR A 331 13.41 -4.58 8.43
N ILE A 332 14.63 -5.07 8.65
CA ILE A 332 15.81 -4.67 7.85
C ILE A 332 15.59 -5.01 6.37
N LYS A 333 15.06 -6.21 6.10
CA LYS A 333 14.80 -6.69 4.74
C LYS A 333 13.75 -5.87 4.02
N ASN A 334 12.60 -5.63 4.67
CA ASN A 334 11.36 -5.22 4.01
C ASN A 334 10.98 -3.76 4.30
N TYR A 335 11.34 -3.20 5.46
CA TYR A 335 10.85 -1.88 5.84
C TYR A 335 11.42 -0.80 4.95
N ARG A 336 10.53 0.00 4.38
CA ARG A 336 10.84 1.22 3.63
C ARG A 336 9.93 2.31 4.15
N GLU A 337 10.48 3.50 4.40
CA GLU A 337 9.65 4.66 4.72
C GLU A 337 8.64 4.86 3.58
N THR A 338 7.37 4.78 3.94
CA THR A 338 6.26 4.76 2.98
C THR A 338 5.40 5.99 3.20
N MET A 339 4.75 6.40 2.12
CA MET A 339 3.90 7.57 2.12
C MET A 339 2.61 7.34 2.91
N ALA A 340 2.14 8.40 3.57
CA ALA A 340 0.80 8.45 4.11
C ALA A 340 -0.21 8.19 2.99
N VAL A 341 -1.11 7.23 3.21
CA VAL A 341 -2.20 6.89 2.28
C VAL A 341 -3.52 7.13 2.98
N ASP A 342 -4.45 7.79 2.29
CA ASP A 342 -5.78 8.03 2.85
C ASP A 342 -6.56 6.70 2.94
N ALA A 343 -7.15 6.45 4.12
CA ALA A 343 -7.99 5.29 4.35
C ALA A 343 -9.36 5.45 3.64
N LYS A 344 -9.71 4.52 2.74
CA LYS A 344 -11.02 4.49 2.05
C LYS A 344 -12.09 3.92 2.99
N PRO A 345 -13.22 4.63 3.22
CA PRO A 345 -14.20 4.26 4.25
C PRO A 345 -15.22 3.17 3.85
N ARG A 346 -14.86 2.12 3.09
CA ARG A 346 -15.85 1.23 2.45
C ARG A 346 -15.82 -0.27 2.81
N LEU A 347 -14.88 -0.77 3.63
CA LEU A 347 -14.72 -2.22 3.83
C LEU A 347 -15.94 -2.94 4.39
N ALA A 348 -16.70 -2.29 5.29
CA ALA A 348 -17.90 -2.88 5.88
C ALA A 348 -18.97 -3.29 4.84
N ARG A 349 -18.97 -2.67 3.65
CA ARG A 349 -19.89 -3.01 2.55
C ARG A 349 -19.40 -4.17 1.68
N LEU A 350 -18.12 -4.53 1.77
CA LEU A 350 -17.49 -5.58 0.99
C LEU A 350 -17.48 -6.94 1.71
N LEU A 351 -17.72 -6.94 3.01
CA LEU A 351 -17.78 -8.17 3.79
C LEU A 351 -18.95 -9.05 3.31
N PRO A 352 -18.74 -10.38 3.16
CA PRO A 352 -19.81 -11.30 2.84
C PRO A 352 -20.94 -11.24 3.89
N SER A 353 -22.15 -11.60 3.45
CA SER A 353 -23.31 -11.62 4.34
C SER A 353 -23.07 -12.54 5.55
N GLY A 354 -23.27 -12.00 6.76
CA GLY A 354 -23.10 -12.71 8.03
C GLY A 354 -21.77 -12.45 8.75
N PHE A 355 -20.82 -11.75 8.12
CA PHE A 355 -19.62 -11.26 8.79
C PHE A 355 -19.91 -9.92 9.49
N SER A 356 -19.35 -9.75 10.69
CA SER A 356 -19.36 -8.46 11.40
C SER A 356 -17.94 -7.92 11.48
N LEU A 357 -17.73 -6.69 11.00
CA LEU A 357 -16.44 -6.00 11.08
C LEU A 357 -16.20 -5.52 12.52
N GLU A 358 -15.13 -5.97 13.16
CA GLU A 358 -14.71 -5.53 14.49
C GLU A 358 -13.66 -4.41 14.39
N ARG A 359 -12.66 -4.60 13.53
CA ARG A 359 -11.55 -3.67 13.33
C ARG A 359 -11.15 -3.64 11.87
N GLN A 360 -10.81 -2.45 11.36
CA GLN A 360 -10.14 -2.28 10.07
C GLN A 360 -8.88 -1.43 10.21
N ARG A 361 -7.85 -1.76 9.44
CA ARG A 361 -6.59 -1.01 9.35
C ARG A 361 -6.07 -1.06 7.91
N LEU A 362 -5.33 -0.03 7.52
CA LEU A 362 -4.50 -0.07 6.33
C LEU A 362 -3.17 -0.70 6.73
N CYS A 363 -2.67 -1.65 5.95
CA CYS A 363 -1.43 -2.34 6.23
C CYS A 363 -0.65 -2.68 4.97
N VAL A 364 0.66 -2.87 5.10
CA VAL A 364 1.46 -3.62 4.14
C VAL A 364 1.67 -5.02 4.71
N ALA A 365 1.33 -6.05 3.94
CA ALA A 365 1.43 -7.44 4.38
C ALA A 365 2.06 -8.31 3.28
N ASP A 366 2.75 -9.38 3.68
CA ASP A 366 3.18 -10.42 2.76
C ASP A 366 1.98 -11.28 2.34
N ILE A 367 1.60 -11.15 1.07
CA ILE A 367 0.57 -11.92 0.39
C ILE A 367 1.24 -12.67 -0.76
N ASP A 368 1.32 -14.00 -0.60
CA ASP A 368 1.92 -14.93 -1.56
C ASP A 368 3.40 -14.62 -1.90
N GLY A 369 4.19 -14.25 -0.88
CA GLY A 369 5.62 -13.95 -1.00
C GLY A 369 5.91 -12.54 -1.51
N ARG A 370 4.92 -11.64 -1.43
CA ARG A 370 4.99 -10.27 -1.98
C ARG A 370 4.38 -9.27 -1.00
N ALA A 371 5.09 -8.18 -0.74
CA ALA A 371 4.57 -7.05 0.03
C ALA A 371 3.43 -6.38 -0.76
N ARG A 372 2.23 -6.31 -0.16
CA ARG A 372 1.05 -5.68 -0.75
C ARG A 372 0.43 -4.69 0.21
N LEU A 373 0.01 -3.53 -0.32
CA LEU A 373 -0.84 -2.58 0.41
C LEU A 373 -2.26 -3.13 0.45
N CYS A 374 -2.78 -3.35 1.65
CA CYS A 374 -4.04 -4.02 1.88
C CYS A 374 -4.84 -3.34 2.98
N TYR A 375 -6.16 -3.52 2.95
CA TYR A 375 -6.96 -3.40 4.15
C TYR A 375 -6.94 -4.71 4.90
N PHE A 376 -6.54 -4.61 6.16
CA PHE A 376 -6.71 -5.63 7.17
C PHE A 376 -8.06 -5.45 7.85
N ALA A 377 -8.83 -6.52 7.96
CA ALA A 377 -10.11 -6.57 8.65
C ALA A 377 -10.18 -7.72 9.64
N GLU A 378 -10.40 -7.41 10.92
CA GLU A 378 -10.80 -8.40 11.91
C GLU A 378 -12.32 -8.49 11.90
N CYS A 379 -12.80 -9.70 11.63
CA CYS A 379 -14.20 -10.00 11.43
C CYS A 379 -14.62 -11.14 12.34
N SER A 380 -15.87 -11.13 12.80
CA SER A 380 -16.48 -12.30 13.43
C SER A 380 -17.49 -12.95 12.49
N PHE A 381 -17.43 -14.27 12.33
CA PHE A 381 -18.44 -15.06 11.64
C PHE A 381 -18.79 -16.28 12.51
N ARG A 382 -20.07 -16.43 12.89
CA ARG A 382 -20.56 -17.56 13.72
C ARG A 382 -19.73 -17.80 15.00
N ASN A 383 -19.31 -16.73 15.68
CA ASN A 383 -18.43 -16.72 16.86
C ASN A 383 -16.97 -17.14 16.62
N GLU A 384 -16.54 -17.31 15.37
CA GLU A 384 -15.13 -17.45 15.01
C GLU A 384 -14.57 -16.10 14.59
N LYS A 385 -13.36 -15.79 15.06
CA LYS A 385 -12.63 -14.58 14.67
C LYS A 385 -11.73 -14.88 13.48
N LEU A 386 -11.83 -14.03 12.45
CA LEU A 386 -11.10 -14.15 11.21
C LEU A 386 -10.43 -12.83 10.90
N ARG A 387 -9.23 -12.94 10.36
CA ARG A 387 -8.46 -11.85 9.78
C ARG A 387 -8.56 -11.96 8.28
N MET A 388 -9.04 -10.93 7.61
CA MET A 388 -9.18 -10.89 6.16
C MET A 388 -8.34 -9.74 5.60
N TYR A 389 -7.68 -10.01 4.48
CA TYR A 389 -6.90 -9.03 3.74
C TYR A 389 -7.61 -8.74 2.43
N PHE A 390 -7.85 -7.47 2.15
CA PHE A 390 -8.41 -6.99 0.90
C PHE A 390 -7.40 -6.10 0.23
N ASP A 391 -7.23 -6.26 -1.06
CA ASP A 391 -6.36 -5.38 -1.84
C ASP A 391 -6.82 -3.92 -1.70
N TYR A 392 -5.89 -2.99 -1.49
CA TYR A 392 -6.24 -1.59 -1.26
C TYR A 392 -6.94 -0.94 -2.47
N PHE A 393 -6.56 -1.36 -3.69
CA PHE A 393 -7.00 -0.75 -4.93
C PHE A 393 -8.27 -1.41 -5.47
N SER A 394 -8.20 -2.71 -5.73
CA SER A 394 -9.30 -3.50 -6.31
C SER A 394 -10.36 -3.91 -5.29
N LEU A 395 -10.04 -3.81 -3.99
CA LEU A 395 -10.92 -4.23 -2.89
C LEU A 395 -11.30 -5.72 -2.94
N LYS A 396 -10.63 -6.51 -3.78
CA LYS A 396 -10.78 -7.96 -3.85
C LYS A 396 -10.17 -8.61 -2.62
N ALA A 397 -10.82 -9.65 -2.12
CA ALA A 397 -10.26 -10.44 -1.03
C ALA A 397 -9.00 -11.17 -1.52
N LEU A 398 -7.91 -11.01 -0.78
CA LEU A 398 -6.61 -11.60 -1.07
C LEU A 398 -6.37 -12.86 -0.24
N LYS A 399 -6.61 -12.78 1.07
CA LYS A 399 -6.30 -13.84 2.03
C LYS A 399 -7.23 -13.79 3.22
N SER A 400 -7.48 -14.93 3.86
CA SER A 400 -8.19 -15.01 5.14
C SER A 400 -7.52 -16.01 6.07
N GLU A 401 -7.39 -15.66 7.34
CA GLU A 401 -6.71 -16.46 8.37
C GLU A 401 -7.55 -16.47 9.66
N PRO A 402 -7.65 -17.60 10.38
CA PRO A 402 -8.27 -17.62 11.70
C PRO A 402 -7.41 -16.87 12.72
N ILE A 403 -8.05 -16.14 13.62
CA ILE A 403 -7.40 -15.49 14.77
C ILE A 403 -7.53 -16.45 15.95
N SER A 404 -6.40 -17.03 16.37
CA SER A 404 -6.31 -18.01 17.47
C SER A 404 -6.46 -17.39 18.85
#